data_AF-A0A0W8DQ88-F1
#
_entry.id   AF-A0A0W8DQ88-F1
#
_cell.length_a   1.000
_cell.length_b   1.000
_cell.length_c   1.000
_cell.angle_alpha   90.00
_cell.angle_beta   90.00
_cell.angle_gamma   90.00
#
_symmetry.space_group_name_H-M   'P 1'
#
loop_
_entity.id
_entity.type
_entity.pdbx_description
1 polymer ?
#
loop_
_entity_poly.entity_id
_entity_poly.type
_entity_poly.pdbx_seq_one_letter_code
_entity_poly.pdbx_strand_id
1 'polypeptide(L)'
;MVEYLLEQGANPALLDLHNRPPYFLCNSKESRNAFRRYMGKHPYAWDYSTAQIPEGLTSEMEQRKKEKEAEKRKRARERKKQQKKEAAEQKRIEAERQEELERKIAAGMACDFCGKYAGKSPFTRLEFKYCSTDCVNDHKRKLMREAALRRLGG
;
A
#
# COMPACT_ATOMS: atom_id res chain seq x y z
N MET A 1 -25.59 -20.03 -21.85
CA MET A 1 -25.64 -20.44 -23.27
C MET A 1 -24.84 -21.72 -23.51
N VAL A 2 -23.51 -21.72 -23.39
CA VAL A 2 -22.69 -22.93 -23.59
C VAL A 2 -23.08 -24.08 -22.65
N GLU A 3 -23.24 -23.80 -21.35
CA GLU A 3 -23.65 -24.82 -20.37
C GLU A 3 -24.99 -25.47 -20.74
N TYR A 4 -25.99 -24.66 -21.11
CA TYR A 4 -27.30 -25.13 -21.58
C TYR A 4 -27.18 -26.03 -22.83
N LEU A 5 -26.35 -25.67 -23.82
CA LEU A 5 -26.17 -26.50 -25.01
C LEU A 5 -25.57 -27.88 -24.67
N LEU A 6 -24.62 -27.92 -23.74
CA LEU A 6 -24.02 -29.18 -23.27
C LEU A 6 -25.04 -30.03 -22.50
N GLU A 7 -25.92 -29.41 -21.70
CA GLU A 7 -27.03 -30.09 -21.02
C GLU A 7 -28.05 -30.68 -22.00
N GLN A 8 -28.26 -30.05 -23.16
CA GLN A 8 -29.10 -30.58 -24.24
C GLN A 8 -28.38 -31.64 -25.11
N GLY A 9 -27.17 -32.08 -24.74
CA GLY A 9 -26.44 -33.14 -25.43
C GLY A 9 -25.55 -32.67 -26.58
N ALA A 10 -25.22 -31.38 -26.68
CA ALA A 10 -24.23 -30.91 -27.65
C ALA A 10 -22.85 -31.51 -27.34
N ASN A 11 -22.22 -32.12 -28.35
CA ASN A 11 -20.94 -32.79 -28.19
C ASN A 11 -19.75 -31.78 -28.23
N PRO A 12 -18.98 -31.62 -27.14
CA PRO A 12 -17.83 -30.72 -27.09
C PRO A 12 -16.58 -31.23 -27.85
N ALA A 13 -16.57 -32.49 -28.30
CA ALA A 13 -15.45 -33.11 -29.01
C ALA A 13 -15.55 -33.00 -30.54
N LEU A 14 -16.59 -32.34 -31.07
CA LEU A 14 -16.70 -32.09 -32.50
C LEU A 14 -15.58 -31.14 -32.95
N LEU A 15 -15.02 -31.39 -34.13
CA LEU A 15 -13.92 -30.60 -34.68
C LEU A 15 -14.40 -29.79 -35.88
N ASP A 16 -13.85 -28.57 -36.03
CA ASP A 16 -14.02 -27.78 -37.25
C ASP A 16 -13.14 -28.31 -38.40
N LEU A 17 -13.20 -27.66 -39.57
CA LEU A 17 -12.37 -27.99 -40.74
C LEU A 17 -10.85 -27.88 -40.48
N HIS A 18 -10.44 -27.22 -39.39
CA HIS A 18 -9.05 -27.04 -38.98
C HIS A 18 -8.68 -27.92 -37.77
N ASN A 19 -9.50 -28.93 -37.45
CA ASN A 19 -9.31 -29.83 -36.30
C ASN A 19 -9.33 -29.13 -34.93
N ARG A 20 -10.11 -28.06 -34.78
CA ARG A 20 -10.24 -27.31 -33.51
C ARG A 20 -11.58 -27.64 -32.83
N PRO A 21 -11.59 -28.00 -31.53
CA PRO A 21 -12.82 -28.22 -30.80
C PRO A 21 -13.48 -26.89 -30.36
N PRO A 22 -14.79 -26.88 -30.04
CA PRO A 22 -15.53 -25.73 -29.53
C PRO A 22 -14.84 -24.96 -28.41
N TYR A 23 -14.08 -25.66 -27.55
CA TYR A 23 -13.28 -25.05 -26.48
C TYR A 23 -12.28 -24.01 -27.00
N PHE A 24 -11.63 -24.26 -28.14
CA PHE A 24 -10.65 -23.36 -28.76
C PHE A 24 -11.28 -22.16 -29.44
N LEU A 25 -12.53 -22.29 -29.87
CA LEU A 25 -13.29 -21.21 -30.52
C LEU A 25 -13.88 -20.21 -29.51
N CYS A 26 -13.73 -20.46 -28.21
CA CYS A 26 -14.28 -19.61 -27.17
C CYS A 26 -13.44 -18.35 -26.92
N ASN A 27 -14.04 -17.18 -27.17
CA ASN A 27 -13.39 -15.88 -26.96
C ASN A 27 -13.33 -15.44 -25.49
N SER A 28 -14.15 -16.02 -24.61
CA SER A 28 -14.25 -15.60 -23.21
C SER A 28 -13.77 -16.70 -22.24
N LYS A 29 -13.21 -16.28 -21.11
CA LYS A 29 -12.85 -17.19 -20.01
C LYS A 29 -14.08 -17.91 -19.46
N GLU A 30 -15.22 -17.22 -19.39
CA GLU A 30 -16.45 -17.77 -18.85
C GLU A 30 -17.04 -18.88 -19.73
N SER A 31 -17.00 -18.70 -21.06
CA SER A 31 -17.40 -19.74 -22.02
C SER A 31 -16.52 -20.99 -21.90
N ARG A 32 -15.19 -20.82 -21.75
CA ARG A 32 -14.26 -21.94 -21.51
C ARG A 32 -14.50 -22.61 -20.15
N ASN A 33 -14.80 -21.82 -19.12
CA ASN A 33 -15.14 -22.35 -17.80
C ASN A 33 -16.42 -23.18 -17.82
N ALA A 34 -17.42 -22.85 -18.66
CA ALA A 34 -18.63 -23.65 -18.81
C ALA A 34 -18.33 -25.09 -19.26
N PHE A 35 -17.44 -25.29 -20.24
CA PHE A 35 -16.96 -26.62 -20.65
C PHE A 35 -16.25 -27.35 -19.50
N ARG A 36 -15.39 -26.64 -18.76
CA ARG A 36 -14.67 -27.21 -17.61
C ARG A 36 -15.63 -27.60 -16.48
N ARG A 37 -16.67 -26.80 -16.21
CA ARG A 37 -17.70 -27.11 -15.20
C ARG A 37 -18.53 -28.32 -15.61
N TYR A 38 -18.94 -28.38 -16.87
CA TYR A 38 -19.69 -29.51 -17.40
C TYR A 38 -18.85 -30.81 -17.34
N MET A 39 -17.58 -30.76 -17.74
CA MET A 39 -16.64 -31.88 -17.58
C MET A 39 -16.52 -32.33 -16.12
N GLY A 40 -16.45 -31.38 -15.18
CA GLY A 40 -16.40 -31.68 -13.75
C GLY A 40 -17.66 -32.36 -13.21
N LYS A 41 -18.84 -32.00 -13.73
CA LYS A 41 -20.14 -32.63 -13.38
C LYS A 41 -20.33 -33.98 -14.08
N HIS A 42 -19.82 -34.12 -15.30
CA HIS A 42 -20.04 -35.27 -16.18
C HIS A 42 -18.72 -35.82 -16.75
N PRO A 43 -17.83 -36.40 -15.93
CA PRO A 43 -16.47 -36.79 -16.33
C PRO A 43 -16.42 -37.90 -17.40
N TYR A 44 -17.50 -38.66 -17.58
CA TYR A 44 -17.59 -39.77 -18.53
C TYR A 44 -18.58 -39.53 -19.68
N ALA A 45 -19.16 -38.34 -19.80
CA ALA A 45 -20.19 -38.07 -20.82
C ALA A 45 -19.62 -37.93 -22.24
N TRP A 46 -18.37 -37.47 -22.36
CA TRP A 46 -17.73 -37.21 -23.65
C TRP A 46 -16.25 -37.55 -23.62
N ASP A 47 -15.66 -37.72 -24.80
CA ASP A 47 -14.21 -37.80 -24.93
C ASP A 47 -13.57 -36.41 -24.79
N TYR A 48 -13.26 -36.05 -23.55
CA TYR A 48 -12.63 -34.78 -23.21
C TYR A 48 -11.19 -34.65 -23.70
N SER A 49 -10.53 -35.77 -24.05
CA SER A 49 -9.22 -35.75 -24.71
C SER A 49 -9.35 -35.13 -26.10
N THR A 50 -10.32 -35.60 -26.89
CA THR A 50 -10.62 -35.04 -28.22
C THR A 50 -11.19 -33.61 -28.13
N ALA A 51 -11.99 -33.29 -27.10
CA ALA A 51 -12.45 -31.92 -26.85
C ALA A 51 -11.33 -30.96 -26.40
N GLN A 52 -10.15 -31.48 -26.07
CA GLN A 52 -8.98 -30.74 -25.56
C GLN A 52 -9.32 -29.83 -24.36
N ILE A 53 -10.19 -30.31 -23.46
CA ILE A 53 -10.56 -29.59 -22.24
C ILE A 53 -9.58 -29.98 -21.13
N PRO A 54 -8.69 -29.06 -20.66
CA PRO A 54 -7.51 -29.46 -19.88
C PRO A 54 -7.83 -30.07 -18.50
N GLU A 55 -8.78 -29.49 -17.76
CA GLU A 55 -9.11 -29.92 -16.40
C GLU A 55 -10.54 -29.48 -16.04
N GLY A 56 -11.31 -30.39 -15.42
CA GLY A 56 -12.63 -30.10 -14.89
C GLY A 56 -12.57 -29.02 -13.81
N LEU A 57 -13.45 -28.02 -13.89
CA LEU A 57 -13.59 -26.97 -12.89
C LEU A 57 -14.78 -27.33 -12.00
N THR A 58 -14.54 -27.93 -10.84
CA THR A 58 -15.62 -28.27 -9.91
C THR A 58 -16.13 -27.03 -9.19
N SER A 59 -17.43 -27.04 -8.85
CA SER A 59 -18.07 -26.00 -8.05
C SER A 59 -17.32 -25.76 -6.73
N GLU A 60 -16.81 -26.82 -6.12
CA GLU A 60 -16.03 -26.74 -4.88
C GLU A 60 -14.72 -25.96 -5.07
N MET A 61 -13.99 -26.17 -6.18
CA MET A 61 -12.77 -25.43 -6.48
C MET A 61 -13.04 -23.94 -6.72
N GLU A 62 -14.16 -23.59 -7.35
CA GLU A 62 -14.56 -22.19 -7.54
C GLU A 62 -14.95 -21.51 -6.22
N GLN A 63 -15.71 -22.21 -5.38
CA GLN A 63 -16.10 -21.72 -4.06
C GLN A 63 -14.88 -21.48 -3.18
N ARG A 64 -13.95 -22.45 -3.09
CA ARG A 64 -12.71 -22.31 -2.31
C ARG A 64 -11.84 -21.15 -2.79
N LYS A 65 -11.76 -20.91 -4.10
CA LYS A 65 -11.04 -19.74 -4.65
C LYS A 65 -11.72 -18.43 -4.24
N LYS A 66 -13.04 -18.35 -4.39
CA LYS A 66 -13.84 -17.17 -4.05
C LYS A 66 -13.77 -16.84 -2.55
N GLU A 67 -13.85 -17.85 -1.69
CA GLU A 67 -13.70 -17.71 -0.25
C GLU A 67 -12.31 -17.21 0.12
N LYS A 68 -11.25 -17.81 -0.45
CA LYS A 68 -9.86 -17.38 -0.23
C LYS A 68 -9.63 -15.94 -0.69
N GLU A 69 -10.21 -15.53 -1.81
CA GLU A 69 -10.14 -14.14 -2.28
C GLU A 69 -10.92 -13.18 -1.40
N ALA A 70 -12.13 -13.57 -0.95
CA ALA A 70 -12.94 -12.78 -0.03
C ALA A 70 -12.24 -12.59 1.31
N GLU A 71 -11.63 -13.64 1.86
CA GLU A 71 -10.85 -13.60 3.09
C GLU A 71 -9.62 -12.70 2.95
N LYS A 72 -8.85 -12.86 1.87
CA LYS A 72 -7.71 -11.97 1.57
C LYS A 72 -8.15 -10.50 1.48
N ARG A 73 -9.27 -10.24 0.80
CA ARG A 73 -9.82 -8.88 0.66
C ARG A 73 -10.27 -8.32 2.01
N LYS A 74 -10.89 -9.13 2.87
CA LYS A 74 -11.28 -8.72 4.24
C LYS A 74 -10.03 -8.37 5.06
N ARG A 75 -9.04 -9.25 5.10
CA ARG A 75 -7.76 -9.02 5.81
C ARG A 75 -7.03 -7.77 5.31
N ALA A 76 -7.00 -7.54 3.99
CA ALA A 76 -6.39 -6.35 3.40
C ALA A 76 -7.13 -5.06 3.80
N ARG A 77 -8.47 -5.08 3.81
CA ARG A 77 -9.29 -3.94 4.26
C ARG A 77 -9.07 -3.63 5.73
N GLU A 78 -9.02 -4.64 6.58
CA GLU A 78 -8.76 -4.48 8.02
C GLU A 78 -7.38 -3.89 8.28
N ARG A 79 -6.33 -4.40 7.63
CA ARG A 79 -4.97 -3.84 7.71
C ARG A 79 -4.93 -2.38 7.27
N LYS A 80 -5.57 -2.03 6.14
CA LYS A 80 -5.62 -0.64 5.66
C LYS A 80 -6.35 0.28 6.64
N LYS A 81 -7.44 -0.19 7.25
CA LYS A 81 -8.19 0.56 8.26
C LYS A 81 -7.34 0.82 9.50
N GLN A 82 -6.60 -0.19 9.96
CA GLN A 82 -5.71 -0.07 11.11
C GLN A 82 -4.56 0.91 10.85
N GLN A 83 -3.86 0.76 9.72
CA GLN A 83 -2.79 1.69 9.33
C GLN A 83 -3.27 3.13 9.21
N LYS A 84 -4.47 3.35 8.68
CA LYS A 84 -5.03 4.71 8.59
C LYS A 84 -5.32 5.30 9.97
N LYS A 85 -5.78 4.50 10.93
CA LYS A 85 -6.01 4.94 12.31
C LYS A 85 -4.68 5.27 13.01
N GLU A 86 -3.70 4.40 12.91
CA GLU A 86 -2.37 4.61 13.49
C GLU A 86 -1.68 5.85 12.92
N ALA A 87 -1.72 6.04 11.60
CA ALA A 87 -1.16 7.23 10.95
C ALA A 87 -1.89 8.51 11.34
N ALA A 88 -3.22 8.46 11.53
CA ALA A 88 -3.98 9.61 12.00
C ALA A 88 -3.62 9.98 13.44
N GLU A 89 -3.46 8.98 14.31
CA GLU A 89 -3.08 9.21 15.70
C GLU A 89 -1.64 9.72 15.83
N GLN A 90 -0.70 9.15 15.08
CA GLN A 90 0.69 9.67 15.03
C GLN A 90 0.74 11.12 14.57
N LYS A 91 -0.06 11.50 13.56
CA LYS A 91 -0.15 12.89 13.11
C LYS A 91 -0.72 13.82 14.19
N ARG A 92 -1.69 13.37 14.98
CA ARG A 92 -2.24 14.15 16.09
C ARG A 92 -1.21 14.36 17.19
N ILE A 93 -0.51 13.30 17.60
CA ILE A 93 0.55 13.37 18.61
C ILE A 93 1.69 14.27 18.15
N GLU A 94 2.11 14.17 16.88
CA GLU A 94 3.17 15.03 16.35
C GLU A 94 2.70 16.50 16.29
N ALA A 95 1.46 16.77 15.87
CA ALA A 95 0.92 18.12 15.86
C ALA A 95 0.87 18.72 17.28
N GLU A 96 0.41 17.96 18.28
CA GLU A 96 0.38 18.38 19.68
C GLU A 96 1.80 18.66 20.21
N ARG A 97 2.78 17.79 19.86
CA ARG A 97 4.18 18.01 20.21
C ARG A 97 4.75 19.27 19.57
N GLN A 98 4.43 19.54 18.30
CA GLN A 98 4.89 20.75 17.61
C GLN A 98 4.27 22.00 18.26
N GLU A 99 2.97 21.99 18.55
CA GLU A 99 2.30 23.10 19.25
C GLU A 99 2.90 23.35 20.64
N GLU A 100 3.23 22.28 21.39
CA GLU A 100 3.91 22.40 22.68
C GLU A 100 5.31 23.02 22.54
N LEU A 101 6.08 22.62 21.52
CA LEU A 101 7.40 23.18 21.23
C LEU A 101 7.30 24.65 20.83
N GLU A 102 6.35 25.02 19.98
CA GLU A 102 6.08 26.40 19.59
C GLU A 102 5.70 27.27 20.81
N ARG A 103 4.84 26.75 21.69
CA ARG A 103 4.49 27.43 22.95
C ARG A 103 5.72 27.66 23.84
N LYS A 104 6.61 26.68 23.94
CA LYS A 104 7.88 26.80 24.71
C LYS A 104 8.82 27.82 24.09
N ILE A 105 8.92 27.86 22.77
CA ILE A 105 9.67 28.89 22.04
C ILE A 105 9.10 30.27 22.34
N ALA A 106 7.78 30.44 22.23
CA ALA A 106 7.09 31.70 22.53
C ALA A 106 7.25 32.14 24.01
N ALA A 107 7.39 31.19 24.93
CA ALA A 107 7.69 31.45 26.34
C ALA A 107 9.16 31.85 26.61
N GLY A 108 9.96 32.14 25.57
CA GLY A 108 11.34 32.61 25.72
C GLY A 108 12.37 31.49 25.93
N MET A 109 12.02 30.24 25.57
CA MET A 109 12.97 29.12 25.50
C MET A 109 13.47 28.88 24.07
N ALA A 110 13.48 29.92 23.23
CA ALA A 110 14.08 29.88 21.90
C ALA A 110 15.61 29.92 22.00
N CYS A 111 16.28 29.25 21.07
CA CYS A 111 17.73 29.35 20.86
C CYS A 111 18.04 30.68 20.17
N ASP A 112 18.94 31.48 20.73
CA ASP A 112 19.31 32.80 20.19
C ASP A 112 20.01 32.74 18.83
N PHE A 113 20.54 31.57 18.46
CA PHE A 113 21.19 31.39 17.16
C PHE A 113 20.24 30.85 16.07
N CYS A 114 19.48 29.80 16.37
CA CYS A 114 18.70 29.06 15.36
C CYS A 114 17.17 29.14 15.54
N GLY A 115 16.68 29.80 16.60
CA GLY A 115 15.26 30.00 16.89
C GLY A 115 14.50 28.76 17.37
N LYS A 116 15.10 27.57 17.33
CA LYS A 116 14.48 26.31 17.82
C LYS A 116 14.41 26.28 19.34
N TYR A 117 13.59 25.38 19.89
CA TYR A 117 13.51 25.15 21.33
C TYR A 117 14.90 24.79 21.90
N ALA A 118 15.35 25.57 22.88
CA ALA A 118 16.68 25.48 23.47
C ALA A 118 16.84 24.32 24.47
N GLY A 119 15.76 23.59 24.77
CA GLY A 119 15.77 22.50 25.75
C GLY A 119 15.39 22.97 27.15
N LYS A 120 15.14 22.00 28.05
CA LYS A 120 14.78 22.29 29.45
C LYS A 120 15.93 22.93 30.23
N SER A 121 17.16 22.55 29.89
CA SER A 121 18.39 23.13 30.42
C SER A 121 19.23 23.59 29.23
N PRO A 122 19.00 24.81 28.73
CA PRO A 122 19.70 25.30 27.56
C PRO A 122 21.16 25.61 27.90
N PHE A 123 22.05 25.44 26.92
CA PHE A 123 23.42 25.93 27.06
C PHE A 123 23.37 27.45 27.11
N THR A 124 24.16 28.06 28.00
CA THR A 124 24.20 29.52 28.15
C THR A 124 25.61 30.04 27.98
N ARG A 125 25.74 31.21 27.36
CA ARG A 125 27.00 31.94 27.23
C ARG A 125 26.69 33.42 27.17
N LEU A 126 27.18 34.18 28.16
CA LEU A 126 26.73 35.55 28.40
C LEU A 126 25.21 35.56 28.61
N GLU A 127 24.48 36.44 27.94
CA GLU A 127 23.01 36.54 28.04
C GLU A 127 22.26 35.62 27.06
N PHE A 128 22.98 34.86 26.23
CA PHE A 128 22.39 34.03 25.19
C PHE A 128 22.20 32.56 25.62
N LYS A 129 21.15 31.92 25.10
CA LYS A 129 20.71 30.54 25.27
C LYS A 129 20.77 29.76 23.94
N TYR A 130 21.14 28.48 24.02
CA TYR A 130 21.37 27.65 22.84
C TYR A 130 20.83 26.23 23.01
N CYS A 131 20.35 25.66 21.89
CA CYS A 131 19.87 24.28 21.84
C CYS A 131 20.99 23.23 21.74
N SER A 132 22.19 23.61 21.31
CA SER A 132 23.35 22.72 21.15
C SER A 132 24.67 23.48 21.23
N THR A 133 25.76 22.76 21.48
CA THR A 133 27.13 23.28 21.43
C THR A 133 27.51 23.82 20.05
N ASP A 134 26.96 23.25 18.97
CA ASP A 134 27.16 23.78 17.61
C ASP A 134 26.59 25.20 17.47
N CYS A 135 25.36 25.42 17.96
CA CYS A 135 24.75 26.75 17.96
C CYS A 135 25.56 27.77 18.79
N VAL A 136 26.18 27.33 19.89
CA VAL A 136 27.09 28.19 20.69
C VAL A 136 28.31 28.60 19.84
N ASN A 137 28.95 27.63 19.18
CA ASN A 137 30.17 27.87 18.40
C ASN A 137 29.91 28.70 17.15
N ASP A 138 28.80 28.46 16.46
CA ASP A 138 28.41 29.22 15.28
C ASP A 138 28.05 30.66 15.62
N HIS A 139 27.29 30.87 16.69
CA HIS A 139 26.99 32.22 17.14
C HIS A 139 28.26 32.97 17.55
N LYS A 140 29.18 32.31 18.27
CA LYS A 140 30.49 32.88 18.59
C LYS A 140 31.25 33.30 17.32
N ARG A 141 31.32 32.45 16.30
CA ARG A 141 31.99 32.77 15.02
C ARG A 141 31.34 33.97 14.33
N LYS A 142 30.01 34.03 14.32
CA LYS A 142 29.24 35.14 13.74
C LYS A 142 29.52 36.47 14.46
N LEU A 143 29.42 36.48 15.78
CA LEU A 143 29.71 37.67 16.60
C LEU A 143 31.15 38.18 16.40
N MET A 144 32.12 37.26 16.31
CA MET A 144 33.52 37.61 16.06
C MET A 144 33.70 38.25 14.68
N ARG A 145 33.03 37.72 13.64
CA ARG A 145 33.06 38.29 12.28
C ARG A 145 32.41 39.67 12.25
N GLU A 146 31.25 39.83 12.86
CA GLU A 146 30.54 41.12 12.92
C GLU A 146 31.36 42.19 13.65
N ALA A 147 32.00 41.81 14.76
CA ALA A 147 32.91 42.70 15.48
C ALA A 147 34.13 43.12 14.65
N ALA A 148 34.70 42.20 13.85
CA ALA A 148 35.80 42.52 12.94
C ALA A 148 35.37 43.49 11.83
N LEU A 149 34.18 43.29 11.23
CA LEU A 149 33.65 44.20 10.20
C LEU A 149 33.42 45.61 10.74
N ARG A 150 32.86 45.73 11.95
CA ARG A 150 32.65 47.04 12.61
C ARG A 150 33.94 47.82 12.88
N ARG A 151 35.07 47.12 13.05
CA ARG A 151 36.39 47.76 13.25
C ARG A 151 37.03 48.21 11.93
N LEU A 152 36.62 47.62 10.80
CA LEU A 152 37.17 47.93 9.47
C LEU A 152 36.32 48.95 8.70
N GLY A 153 35.05 49.13 9.08
CA GLY A 153 34.11 50.05 8.43
C GLY A 153 33.73 51.28 9.26
N GLY A 154 34.57 51.67 10.22
CA GLY A 154 34.45 52.90 11.00
C GLY A 154 35.54 53.89 10.62
#